data_AF-A0A1V4TLC3-F1
#
_entry.id   AF-A0A1V4TLC3-F1
#
_cell.length_a   1.000
_cell.length_b   1.000
_cell.length_c   1.000
_cell.angle_alpha   90.00
_cell.angle_beta   90.00
_cell.angle_gamma   90.00
#
_symmetry.space_group_name_H-M   'P 1'
#
loop_
_entity.id
_entity.type
_entity.pdbx_description
1 polymer ?
#
loop_
_entity_poly.entity_id
_entity_poly.type
_entity_poly.pdbx_seq_one_letter_code
_entity_poly.pdbx_strand_id
1 'polypeptide(L)'
;MYGGTRDGKETPKLHREEEPVPSPKRPQVPVSAIVLASVGGMLLFMGLFFLLVASLGVSGFLLPALAVIAVAIMMMLVAWNIWRKTRVRHEEREQKEKDRLLCDYCGGMNAEGDLQCRFCGAPLR
;
A
#
# COMPACT_ATOMS: atom_id res chain seq x y z
N MET A 1 65.55 24.56 5.48
CA MET A 1 64.61 23.82 4.61
C MET A 1 63.19 24.10 5.13
N TYR A 2 62.28 24.44 4.20
CA TYR A 2 60.80 24.36 4.20
C TYR A 2 60.09 23.97 5.52
N GLY A 3 58.96 24.52 5.94
CA GLY A 3 57.86 25.25 5.30
C GLY A 3 56.62 24.99 6.19
N GLY A 4 55.80 25.97 6.54
CA GLY A 4 54.52 26.18 5.86
C GLY A 4 53.36 26.25 6.86
N THR A 5 52.73 27.41 6.93
CA THR A 5 51.40 27.69 7.49
C THR A 5 50.31 26.89 6.77
N ARG A 6 49.29 26.38 7.49
CA ARG A 6 47.90 26.34 6.96
C ARG A 6 46.83 26.03 8.00
N ASP A 7 45.85 26.93 8.02
CA ASP A 7 44.47 26.79 8.45
C ASP A 7 43.83 25.43 8.16
N GLY A 8 42.97 24.99 9.10
CA GLY A 8 42.05 23.88 8.91
C GLY A 8 40.89 23.97 9.88
N LYS A 9 39.86 24.73 9.51
CA LYS A 9 38.51 24.65 10.09
C LYS A 9 38.03 23.19 10.02
N GLU A 10 37.82 22.55 11.16
CA GLU A 10 36.99 21.35 11.23
C GLU A 10 35.71 21.70 11.99
N THR A 11 34.64 21.69 11.21
CA THR A 11 33.26 22.00 11.57
C THR A 11 32.74 21.06 12.66
N PRO A 12 31.75 21.51 13.45
CA PRO A 12 31.08 20.65 14.42
C PRO A 12 30.44 19.47 13.69
N LYS A 13 30.79 18.25 14.14
CA LYS A 13 30.15 16.99 13.76
C LYS A 13 28.64 17.20 13.77
N LEU A 14 28.06 17.32 12.58
CA LEU A 14 26.63 17.19 12.39
C LEU A 14 26.29 15.79 12.86
N HIS A 15 25.55 15.72 13.95
CA HIS A 15 24.82 14.54 14.36
C HIS A 15 23.91 14.20 13.17
N ARG A 16 24.41 13.34 12.28
CA ARG A 16 23.59 12.61 11.33
C ARG A 16 22.80 11.64 12.17
N GLU A 17 21.73 12.14 12.79
CA GLU A 17 20.60 11.30 13.14
C GLU A 17 20.27 10.55 11.86
N GLU A 18 20.51 9.24 11.88
CA GLU A 18 19.90 8.32 10.95
C GLU A 18 18.40 8.59 11.04
N GLU A 19 17.87 9.39 10.11
CA GLU A 19 16.46 9.34 9.76
C GLU A 19 16.16 7.85 9.62
N PRO A 20 15.23 7.30 10.43
CA PRO A 20 14.82 5.93 10.24
C PRO A 20 14.28 5.87 8.83
N VAL A 21 15.05 5.22 7.95
CA VAL A 21 14.61 4.82 6.60
C VAL A 21 13.16 4.40 6.77
N PRO A 22 12.19 5.06 6.12
CA PRO A 22 10.80 4.70 6.27
C PRO A 22 10.72 3.24 5.83
N SER A 23 10.64 2.35 6.84
CA SER A 23 10.50 0.92 6.64
C SER A 23 9.39 0.78 5.62
N PRO A 24 9.62 0.10 4.49
CA PRO A 24 8.63 0.02 3.42
C PRO A 24 7.40 -0.52 4.09
N LYS A 25 6.42 0.38 4.29
CA LYS A 25 5.21 0.12 5.05
C LYS A 25 4.50 -0.88 4.17
N ARG A 26 4.78 -2.17 4.39
CA ARG A 26 4.35 -3.27 3.53
C ARG A 26 2.92 -2.95 3.19
N PRO A 27 2.56 -2.81 1.91
CA PRO A 27 1.21 -2.43 1.53
C PRO A 27 0.30 -3.28 2.40
N GLN A 28 -0.40 -2.64 3.33
CA GLN A 28 -1.27 -3.33 4.26
C GLN A 28 -2.51 -3.66 3.42
N VAL A 29 -2.31 -4.56 2.44
CA VAL A 29 -3.40 -5.33 1.88
C VAL A 29 -4.06 -5.93 3.11
N PRO A 30 -5.31 -5.55 3.38
CA PRO A 30 -5.94 -5.93 4.62
C PRO A 30 -5.91 -7.45 4.65
N VAL A 31 -5.29 -8.04 5.67
CA VAL A 31 -5.12 -9.50 5.79
C VAL A 31 -6.48 -10.19 5.64
N SER A 32 -7.54 -9.52 6.09
CA SER A 32 -8.93 -9.92 5.88
C SER A 32 -9.31 -10.08 4.41
N ALA A 33 -8.86 -9.25 3.48
CA ALA A 33 -9.16 -9.41 2.06
C ALA A 33 -8.43 -10.61 1.43
N ILE A 34 -7.18 -10.88 1.85
CA ILE A 34 -6.44 -12.06 1.40
C ILE A 34 -7.13 -13.34 1.89
N VAL A 35 -7.52 -13.36 3.17
CA VAL A 35 -8.25 -14.50 3.77
C VAL A 35 -9.64 -14.66 3.14
N LEU A 36 -10.37 -13.56 2.89
CA LEU A 36 -11.67 -13.64 2.23
C LEU A 36 -11.55 -14.19 0.80
N ALA A 37 -10.52 -13.77 0.06
CA ALA A 37 -10.28 -14.25 -1.29
C ALA A 37 -9.89 -15.73 -1.32
N SER A 38 -9.04 -16.19 -0.39
CA SER A 38 -8.64 -17.60 -0.32
C SER A 38 -9.80 -18.51 0.10
N VAL A 39 -10.55 -18.13 1.13
CA VAL A 39 -11.71 -18.89 1.61
C VAL A 39 -12.84 -18.87 0.56
N GLY A 40 -13.11 -17.72 -0.05
CA GLY A 40 -14.08 -17.59 -1.13
C GLY A 40 -13.72 -18.43 -2.35
N GLY A 41 -12.43 -18.46 -2.72
CA GLY A 41 -11.93 -19.31 -3.80
C GLY A 41 -12.11 -20.81 -3.51
N MET A 42 -11.80 -21.25 -2.29
CA MET A 42 -12.01 -22.65 -1.88
C MET A 42 -13.50 -23.05 -1.91
N LEU A 43 -14.39 -22.18 -1.43
CA LEU A 43 -15.83 -22.43 -1.45
C LEU A 43 -16.39 -22.47 -2.88
N LEU A 44 -15.92 -21.57 -3.77
CA LEU A 44 -16.29 -21.62 -5.19
C LEU A 44 -15.84 -22.92 -5.85
N PHE A 45 -14.61 -23.36 -5.57
CA PHE A 45 -14.08 -24.61 -6.10
C PHE A 45 -14.91 -25.82 -5.64
N MET A 46 -15.20 -25.91 -4.34
CA MET A 46 -16.07 -26.95 -3.79
C MET A 46 -17.49 -26.90 -4.39
N GLY A 47 -18.08 -25.70 -4.49
CA GLY A 47 -19.41 -25.51 -5.07
C GLY A 47 -19.48 -25.95 -6.54
N LEU A 48 -18.48 -25.59 -7.35
CA LEU A 48 -18.35 -26.02 -8.75
C LEU A 48 -18.18 -27.54 -8.86
N PHE A 49 -17.40 -28.14 -7.96
CA PHE A 49 -17.23 -29.59 -7.93
C PHE A 49 -18.56 -30.31 -7.63
N PHE A 50 -19.33 -29.83 -6.65
CA PHE A 50 -20.67 -30.38 -6.38
C PHE A 50 -21.64 -30.16 -7.54
N LEU A 51 -21.53 -29.04 -8.26
CA LEU A 51 -22.32 -28.79 -9.46
C LEU A 51 -21.97 -29.79 -10.58
N LEU A 52 -20.69 -30.12 -10.74
CA LEU A 52 -20.22 -31.13 -11.69
C LEU A 52 -20.72 -32.53 -11.31
N VAL A 53 -20.70 -32.89 -10.04
CA VAL A 53 -21.27 -34.17 -9.57
C VAL A 53 -22.79 -34.20 -9.77
N ALA A 54 -23.48 -33.08 -9.56
CA ALA A 54 -24.91 -32.97 -9.81
C ALA A 54 -25.25 -33.11 -11.31
N SER A 55 -24.41 -32.58 -12.21
CA SER A 55 -24.62 -32.74 -13.66
C SER A 55 -24.39 -34.16 -14.16
N LEU A 56 -23.63 -34.98 -13.43
CA LEU A 56 -23.49 -36.42 -13.65
C LEU A 56 -24.71 -37.24 -13.19
N GLY A 57 -25.78 -36.59 -12.74
CA GLY A 57 -27.09 -37.23 -12.50
C GLY A 57 -27.36 -37.59 -11.04
N VAL A 58 -26.50 -37.19 -10.09
CA VAL A 58 -26.77 -37.35 -8.66
C VAL A 58 -27.69 -36.21 -8.19
N SER A 59 -28.99 -36.42 -8.33
CA SER A 59 -30.06 -35.42 -8.15
C SER A 59 -30.18 -34.79 -6.75
N GLY A 60 -29.43 -35.28 -5.75
CA GLY A 60 -29.43 -34.73 -4.38
C GLY A 60 -28.47 -33.55 -4.15
N PHE A 61 -27.50 -33.31 -5.05
CA PHE A 61 -26.41 -32.35 -4.79
C PHE A 61 -26.65 -30.95 -5.37
N LEU A 62 -27.69 -30.75 -6.17
CA LEU A 62 -27.94 -29.48 -6.85
C LEU A 62 -28.26 -28.34 -5.86
N LEU A 63 -29.14 -28.60 -4.89
CA LEU A 63 -29.50 -27.62 -3.84
C LEU A 63 -28.29 -27.16 -3.01
N PRO A 64 -27.50 -28.07 -2.40
CA PRO A 64 -26.34 -27.66 -1.61
C PRO A 64 -25.26 -27.00 -2.48
N ALA A 65 -25.05 -27.44 -3.72
CA ALA A 65 -24.11 -26.79 -4.63
C ALA A 65 -24.47 -25.32 -4.87
N LEU A 66 -25.74 -25.04 -5.20
CA LEU A 66 -26.20 -23.67 -5.41
C LEU A 66 -26.08 -22.80 -4.16
N ALA A 67 -26.38 -23.35 -2.99
CA ALA A 67 -26.23 -22.63 -1.72
C ALA A 67 -24.76 -22.24 -1.46
N VAL A 68 -23.82 -23.16 -1.65
CA VAL A 68 -22.39 -22.90 -1.45
C VAL A 68 -21.87 -21.89 -2.47
N ILE A 69 -22.26 -22.01 -3.74
CA ILE A 69 -21.88 -21.06 -4.80
C ILE A 69 -22.41 -19.66 -4.47
N ALA A 70 -23.66 -19.53 -4.02
CA ALA A 70 -24.24 -18.24 -3.66
C ALA A 70 -23.48 -17.55 -2.51
N VAL A 71 -23.12 -18.31 -1.46
CA VAL A 71 -22.30 -17.80 -0.35
C VAL A 71 -20.91 -17.37 -0.84
N ALA A 72 -20.29 -18.19 -1.69
CA ALA A 72 -18.95 -17.92 -2.20
C ALA A 72 -18.93 -16.64 -3.08
N ILE A 73 -19.94 -16.46 -3.95
CA ILE A 73 -20.12 -15.23 -4.75
C ILE A 73 -20.32 -14.01 -3.83
N MET A 74 -21.16 -14.12 -2.80
CA MET A 74 -21.37 -13.04 -1.83
C MET A 74 -20.06 -12.63 -1.15
N MET A 75 -19.27 -13.60 -0.67
CA MET A 75 -17.97 -13.32 -0.05
C MET A 75 -16.98 -12.70 -1.04
N MET A 76 -16.95 -13.17 -2.29
CA MET A 76 -16.11 -12.63 -3.35
C MET A 76 -16.46 -11.16 -3.67
N LEU A 77 -17.75 -10.82 -3.72
CA LEU A 77 -18.22 -9.45 -3.93
C LEU A 77 -17.84 -8.52 -2.78
N VAL A 78 -17.94 -8.99 -1.53
CA VAL A 78 -17.49 -8.22 -0.36
C VAL A 78 -15.98 -7.99 -0.42
N ALA A 79 -15.20 -9.03 -0.72
CA ALA A 79 -13.75 -8.92 -0.88
C ALA A 79 -13.39 -7.91 -1.97
N TRP A 80 -14.09 -7.97 -3.11
CA TRP A 80 -13.91 -7.07 -4.24
C TRP A 80 -14.23 -5.62 -3.88
N ASN A 81 -15.32 -5.38 -3.16
CA ASN A 81 -15.70 -4.03 -2.72
C ASN A 81 -14.69 -3.44 -1.74
N ILE A 82 -14.21 -4.24 -0.78
CA ILE A 82 -13.15 -3.83 0.15
C ILE A 82 -11.89 -3.49 -0.65
N TRP A 83 -11.45 -4.39 -1.53
CA TRP A 83 -10.26 -4.21 -2.35
C TRP A 83 -10.34 -2.94 -3.19
N ARG A 84 -11.47 -2.73 -3.89
CA ARG A 84 -11.72 -1.54 -4.71
C ARG A 84 -11.62 -0.27 -3.87
N LYS A 85 -12.24 -0.25 -2.68
CA LYS A 85 -12.21 0.90 -1.77
C LYS A 85 -10.80 1.18 -1.22
N THR A 86 -10.03 0.14 -0.90
CA THR A 86 -8.62 0.31 -0.49
C THR A 86 -7.73 0.80 -1.62
N ARG A 87 -7.98 0.37 -2.86
CA ARG A 87 -7.19 0.77 -4.03
C ARG A 87 -7.30 2.27 -4.28
N VAL A 88 -8.53 2.80 -4.27
CA VAL A 88 -8.80 4.24 -4.43
C VAL A 88 -8.09 5.06 -3.35
N ARG A 89 -8.13 4.60 -2.08
CA ARG A 89 -7.42 5.29 -0.98
C ARG A 89 -5.90 5.23 -1.10
N HIS A 90 -5.36 4.19 -1.72
CA HIS A 90 -3.92 4.09 -1.96
C HIS A 90 -3.49 5.04 -3.08
N GLU A 91 -4.25 5.09 -4.17
CA GLU A 91 -4.01 6.05 -5.27
C GLU A 91 -4.10 7.50 -4.77
N GLU A 92 -5.07 7.84 -3.92
CA GLU A 92 -5.16 9.16 -3.28
C GLU A 92 -3.96 9.49 -2.36
N ARG A 93 -3.38 8.48 -1.69
CA ARG A 93 -2.19 8.69 -0.85
C ARG A 93 -0.94 8.88 -1.71
N GLU A 94 -0.78 8.09 -2.76
CA GLU A 94 0.34 8.22 -3.68
C GLU A 94 0.32 9.55 -4.42
N GLN A 95 -0.86 10.05 -4.81
CA GLN A 95 -0.98 11.41 -5.36
C GLN A 95 -0.52 12.46 -4.35
N LYS A 96 -1.03 12.41 -3.11
CA LYS A 96 -0.59 13.35 -2.03
C LYS A 96 0.89 13.26 -1.66
N GLU A 97 1.55 12.14 -1.94
CA GLU A 97 3.00 12.00 -1.74
C GLU A 97 3.80 12.53 -2.93
N LYS A 98 3.28 12.40 -4.16
CA LYS A 98 3.87 12.99 -5.37
C LYS A 98 3.73 14.50 -5.41
N ASP A 99 2.65 15.02 -4.85
CA ASP A 99 2.35 16.44 -4.67
C ASP A 99 3.22 17.11 -3.59
N ARG A 100 4.30 16.45 -3.12
CA ARG A 100 5.26 17.04 -2.19
C ARG A 100 6.45 17.61 -2.95
N LEU A 101 6.60 18.93 -2.87
CA LEU A 101 7.74 19.64 -3.45
C LEU A 101 8.98 19.48 -2.56
N LEU A 102 10.10 19.12 -3.16
CA LEU A 102 11.40 19.10 -2.50
C LEU A 102 11.98 20.52 -2.50
N CYS A 103 12.49 20.99 -1.37
CA CYS A 103 13.18 22.27 -1.31
C CYS A 103 14.59 22.17 -1.90
N ASP A 104 14.91 22.98 -2.91
CA ASP A 104 16.25 23.02 -3.55
C ASP A 104 17.39 23.42 -2.60
N TYR A 105 17.08 24.10 -1.50
CA TYR A 105 18.09 24.64 -0.58
C TYR A 105 18.42 23.68 0.56
N CYS A 106 17.40 23.13 1.23
CA CYS A 106 17.59 22.30 2.41
C CYS A 106 17.22 20.82 2.19
N GLY A 107 16.63 20.48 1.04
CA GLY A 107 16.13 19.14 0.77
C GLY A 107 14.84 18.77 1.51
N GLY A 108 14.25 19.68 2.29
CA GLY A 108 13.03 19.42 3.05
C GLY A 108 11.81 19.22 2.15
N MET A 109 10.97 18.22 2.46
CA MET A 109 9.70 17.98 1.77
C MET A 109 8.61 18.94 2.27
N ASN A 110 7.99 19.68 1.37
CA ASN A 110 6.86 20.59 1.69
C ASN A 110 5.60 20.16 0.92
N ALA A 111 4.44 20.68 1.33
CA ALA A 111 3.18 20.41 0.65
C ALA A 111 3.06 21.25 -0.64
N GLU A 112 2.39 20.73 -1.66
CA GLU A 112 2.01 21.53 -2.83
C GLU A 112 1.18 22.75 -2.39
N GLY A 113 1.61 23.93 -2.84
CA GLY A 113 0.98 25.21 -2.53
C GLY A 113 1.67 26.05 -1.44
N ASP A 114 2.68 25.51 -0.74
CA ASP A 114 3.51 26.31 0.17
C ASP A 114 4.42 27.25 -0.65
N LEU A 115 4.32 28.58 -0.44
CA LEU A 115 5.17 29.57 -1.10
C LEU A 115 6.61 29.61 -0.53
N GLN A 116 6.79 29.08 0.69
CA GLN A 116 8.06 29.08 1.42
C GLN A 116 8.25 27.76 2.14
N CYS A 117 9.49 27.28 2.18
CA CYS A 117 9.85 26.05 2.87
C CYS A 117 9.66 26.21 4.38
N ARG A 118 9.00 25.24 5.03
CA ARG A 118 8.73 25.27 6.47
C ARG A 118 9.97 25.05 7.35
N PHE A 119 11.04 24.49 6.78
CA PHE A 119 12.28 24.19 7.50
C PHE A 119 13.28 25.35 7.44
N CYS A 120 13.54 25.89 6.24
CA CYS A 120 14.56 26.92 6.03
C CYS A 120 14.00 28.30 5.64
N GLY A 121 12.70 28.43 5.38
CA GLY A 121 12.06 29.68 4.96
C GLY A 121 12.36 30.10 3.51
N ALA A 122 13.13 29.30 2.74
CA ALA A 122 13.45 29.62 1.36
C ALA A 122 12.21 29.54 0.44
N PRO A 123 12.10 30.39 -0.59
CA PRO A 123 10.99 30.32 -1.53
C PRO A 123 10.99 28.99 -2.28
N LEU A 124 9.83 28.35 -2.36
CA LEU A 124 9.61 27.13 -3.16
C LEU A 124 9.17 27.56 -4.56
N ARG A 125 9.68 26.89 -5.60
CA ARG A 125 9.33 27.14 -7.01
C ARG A 125 8.51 25.98 -7.58
#